data_AF-A0A7I8L8W2-F1
#
_entry.id   AF-A0A7I8L8W2-F1
#
_cell.length_a   1.000
_cell.length_b   1.000
_cell.length_c   1.000
_cell.angle_alpha   90.00
_cell.angle_beta   90.00
_cell.angle_gamma   90.00
#
_symmetry.space_group_name_H-M   'P 1'
#
loop_
_entity.id
_entity.type
_entity.pdbx_description
1 polymer ?
#
loop_
_entity_poly.entity_id
_entity_poly.type
_entity_poly.pdbx_seq_one_letter_code
_entity_poly.pdbx_strand_id
1 'polypeptide(L)' 'MEEIHDLLPEIERYTCVVDLFEHAGSLTDAIKFVNEIPAEPTEMVWQTLLNDCWVHGNGGLGGTTAQKILSVRTEYS' A
#
# COMPACT_ATOMS: atom_id res chain seq x y z
N MET A 1 -19.08 7.74 24.95
CA MET A 1 -18.74 6.38 24.51
C MET A 1 -17.65 6.56 23.48
N GLU A 2 -16.45 6.14 23.89
CA GLU A 2 -15.19 5.99 23.16
C GLU A 2 -14.67 7.21 22.38
N GLU A 3 -13.87 7.99 23.11
CA GLU A 3 -12.65 8.63 22.61
C GLU A 3 -11.85 7.65 21.74
N ILE A 4 -11.87 7.82 20.42
CA ILE A 4 -10.75 7.42 19.57
C ILE A 4 -10.14 8.71 19.03
N HIS A 5 -9.72 9.53 20.00
CA HIS A 5 -8.87 10.67 19.76
C HIS A 5 -7.46 10.16 19.55
N ASP A 6 -6.87 10.62 18.45
CA ASP A 6 -5.43 10.79 18.28
C ASP A 6 -4.59 9.50 18.09
N LEU A 7 -3.98 9.41 16.90
CA LEU A 7 -2.64 8.81 16.66
C LEU A 7 -2.55 7.29 16.41
N LEU A 8 -3.22 6.78 15.37
CA LEU A 8 -2.56 5.71 14.61
C LEU A 8 -1.62 6.40 13.61
N PRO A 9 -0.29 6.12 13.62
CA PRO A 9 0.62 6.67 12.63
C PRO A 9 0.03 6.44 11.24
N GLU A 10 0.07 7.45 10.38
CA GLU A 10 -0.53 7.46 9.04
C GLU A 10 -0.27 6.14 8.28
N ILE A 11 0.92 5.57 8.50
CA ILE A 11 1.41 4.29 8.01
C ILE A 11 0.53 3.10 8.45
N GLU A 12 0.16 2.98 9.72
CA GLU A 12 -0.67 1.87 10.24
C GLU A 12 -2.09 1.89 9.67
N ARG A 13 -2.61 3.09 9.32
CA ARG A 13 -3.88 3.20 8.60
C ARG A 13 -3.77 2.68 7.18
N TYR A 14 -2.68 2.97 6.47
CA TYR A 14 -2.50 2.53 5.09
C TYR A 14 -2.22 1.04 4.98
N THR A 15 -1.39 0.47 5.87
CA THR A 15 -1.15 -0.98 5.88
C THR A 15 -2.42 -1.74 6.20
N CYS A 16 -3.21 -1.31 7.18
CA CYS A 16 -4.48 -1.97 7.51
C CYS A 16 -5.49 -1.93 6.35
N VAL A 17 -5.55 -0.82 5.60
CA VAL A 17 -6.42 -0.71 4.43
C VAL A 17 -5.92 -1.60 3.28
N VAL A 18 -4.61 -1.66 3.05
CA VAL A 18 -4.03 -2.57 2.05
C VAL A 18 -4.26 -4.03 2.42
N ASP A 19 -4.05 -4.43 3.68
CA ASP A 19 -4.35 -5.77 4.19
C ASP A 19 -5.83 -6.14 4.00
N LEU A 20 -6.74 -5.16 4.16
CA LEU A 20 -8.17 -5.33 3.89
C LEU A 20 -8.45 -5.65 2.41
N PHE A 21 -7.70 -5.04 1.49
CA PHE A 21 -7.81 -5.33 0.08
C PHE A 21 -7.21 -6.69 -0.31
N GLU A 22 -6.14 -7.13 0.35
CA GLU A 22 -5.59 -8.49 0.17
C GLU A 22 -6.67 -9.55 0.48
N HIS A 23 -7.37 -9.38 1.61
CA HIS A 23 -8.44 -10.30 2.01
C HIS A 23 -9.68 -10.21 1.10
N ALA A 24 -9.93 -9.05 0.50
CA ALA A 24 -11.00 -8.85 -0.45
C ALA A 24 -10.66 -9.35 -1.87
N GLY A 25 -9.39 -9.69 -2.14
CA GLY A 25 -8.88 -10.04 -3.47
C GLY A 25 -9.01 -8.93 -4.50
N SER A 26 -9.13 -7.67 -4.05
CA SER A 26 -9.31 -6.50 -4.93
C SER A 26 -8.06 -5.63 -4.96
N LEU A 27 -7.01 -6.17 -5.57
CA LEU A 27 -5.73 -5.50 -5.78
C LEU A 27 -5.87 -4.18 -6.58
N THR A 28 -6.85 -4.10 -7.48
CA THR A 28 -7.08 -2.88 -8.28
C THR A 28 -7.55 -1.72 -7.40
N ASP A 29 -8.41 -2.00 -6.41
CA ASP A 29 -8.90 -0.98 -5.49
C ASP A 29 -7.84 -0.59 -4.47
N ALA A 30 -6.99 -1.55 -4.06
CA ALA A 30 -5.82 -1.27 -3.23
C ALA A 30 -4.87 -0.25 -3.87
N ILE A 31 -4.57 -0.42 -5.16
CA ILE A 31 -3.69 0.50 -5.90
C ILE A 31 -4.35 1.86 -6.11
N LYS A 32 -5.66 1.92 -6.37
CA LYS A 32 -6.38 3.19 -6.46
C LYS A 32 -6.30 3.94 -5.14
N PHE A 33 -6.58 3.26 -4.02
CA PHE A 33 -6.50 3.83 -2.70
C PHE A 33 -5.11 4.42 -2.44
N VAL A 34 -4.04 3.66 -2.72
CA VAL A 34 -2.66 4.14 -2.50
C VAL A 34 -2.30 5.32 -3.42
N ASN A 35 -2.87 5.43 -4.62
CA ASN A 35 -2.69 6.60 -5.49
C ASN A 35 -3.53 7.82 -5.06
N GLU A 36 -4.62 7.61 -4.30
CA GLU A 36 -5.46 8.67 -3.75
C GLU A 36 -4.92 9.22 -2.42
N ILE A 37 -3.93 8.55 -1.82
CA ILE A 37 -3.26 9.05 -0.61
C ILE A 37 -2.60 10.41 -0.94
N PRO A 38 -2.94 11.49 -0.22
CA PRO A 38 -2.36 12.82 -0.45
C PRO A 38 -0.91 12.94 0.06
N ALA A 39 -0.51 12.04 0.96
CA ALA A 39 0.85 11.89 1.47
C ALA A 39 1.63 10.84 0.67
N GLU A 40 2.95 10.82 0.79
CA GLU A 40 3.77 9.84 0.07
C GLU A 40 3.67 8.47 0.76
N PRO A 41 3.09 7.44 0.11
CA PRO A 41 3.00 6.11 0.69
C PRO A 41 4.39 5.53 0.93
N THR A 42 4.64 5.12 2.16
CA THR A 42 5.89 4.49 2.61
C THR A 42 6.21 3.21 1.85
N GLU A 43 7.50 2.86 1.81
CA GLU A 43 8.00 1.60 1.23
C GLU A 43 7.19 0.38 1.69
N MET A 44 6.84 0.31 2.97
CA MET A 44 6.08 -0.79 3.56
C MET A 44 4.71 -1.00 2.89
N VAL A 45 3.99 0.07 2.53
CA VAL A 45 2.68 0.01 1.87
C VAL A 45 2.82 -0.59 0.47
N TRP A 46 3.85 -0.19 -0.26
CA TRP A 46 4.14 -0.75 -1.58
C TRP A 46 4.64 -2.20 -1.50
N GLN A 47 5.41 -2.57 -0.47
CA GLN A 47 5.84 -3.96 -0.25
C GLN A 47 4.65 -4.90 -0.01
N THR A 48 3.68 -4.49 0.80
CA THR A 48 2.43 -5.25 1.00
C THR A 48 1.67 -5.40 -0.33
N LEU A 49 1.47 -4.31 -1.08
CA LEU A 49 0.85 -4.38 -2.42
C LEU A 49 1.58 -5.31 -3.39
N LEU A 50 2.92 -5.36 -3.34
CA LEU A 50 3.72 -6.22 -4.22
C LEU A 50 3.51 -7.69 -3.88
N ASN A 51 3.45 -8.02 -2.59
CA ASN A 51 3.15 -9.37 -2.12
C ASN A 51 1.77 -9.80 -2.61
N ASP A 52 0.76 -8.94 -2.50
CA ASP A 52 -0.59 -9.21 -2.99
C ASP A 52 -0.63 -9.39 -4.52
N CYS A 53 0.08 -8.55 -5.27
CA CYS A 53 0.25 -8.71 -6.72
C CYS A 53 0.81 -10.10 -7.09
N TRP A 54 1.73 -10.61 -6.28
CA TRP A 54 2.36 -11.91 -6.47
C TRP A 54 1.40 -13.06 -6.15
N VAL A 55 0.66 -12.97 -5.04
CA VAL A 55 -0.35 -13.96 -4.62
C VAL A 55 -1.50 -14.06 -5.62
N HIS A 56 -1.99 -12.92 -6.13
CA HIS A 56 -3.09 -12.86 -7.08
C HIS A 56 -2.67 -13.03 -8.56
N GLY A 57 -1.36 -13.21 -8.83
CA GLY A 57 -0.85 -13.49 -10.17
C GLY A 57 -0.95 -12.31 -11.15
N ASN A 58 -1.08 -11.08 -10.64
CA ASN A 58 -1.27 -9.89 -11.47
C ASN A 58 0.09 -9.22 -11.77
N GLY A 59 0.88 -9.87 -12.63
CA GLY A 59 2.26 -9.48 -12.91
C GLY A 59 2.43 -8.06 -13.48
N GLY A 60 1.41 -7.53 -14.17
CA GLY A 60 1.43 -6.15 -14.68
C GLY A 60 1.45 -5.12 -13.54
N LEU A 61 0.58 -5.30 -12.55
CA LEU A 61 0.52 -4.43 -11.38
C LEU A 61 1.74 -4.65 -10.47
N GLY A 62 2.22 -5.89 -10.33
CA GLY A 62 3.43 -6.19 -9.57
C GLY A 62 4.67 -5.44 -10.10
N GLY A 63 4.81 -5.33 -11.42
CA GLY A 63 5.88 -4.55 -12.04
C GLY A 63 5.84 -3.06 -11.69
N THR A 64 4.64 -2.45 -11.76
CA THR A 64 4.45 -1.04 -11.40
C THR A 64 4.73 -0.79 -9.91
N THR A 65 4.25 -1.68 -9.04
CA THR A 65 4.50 -1.59 -7.60
C THR A 65 5.98 -1.73 -7.26
N ALA A 66 6.69 -2.68 -7.89
CA ALA A 66 8.13 -2.84 -7.71
C ALA A 66 8.93 -1.61 -8.16
N GLN A 67 8.54 -0.97 -9.27
CA GLN A 67 9.14 0.30 -9.71
C GLN A 67 8.92 1.44 -8.72
N LYS A 68 7.74 1.52 -8.10
CA LYS A 68 7.45 2.50 -7.04
C LYS A 68 8.32 2.27 -5.81
N ILE A 69 8.49 1.02 -5.36
CA ILE A 69 9.41 0.69 -4.26
C ILE A 69 10.83 1.17 -4.56
N LEU A 70 11.32 0.90 -5.78
CA LEU A 70 12.65 1.33 -6.20
C LEU A 70 12.77 2.86 -6.23
N SER A 71 11.73 3.56 -6.69
CA SER A 71 11.66 5.03 -6.72
C SER A 71 11.74 5.61 -5.30
N VAL A 72 10.92 5.11 -4.37
CA VAL A 72 10.93 5.53 -2.96
C VAL A 72 12.29 5.24 -2.30
N ARG A 73 12.93 4.11 -2.61
CA ARG A 73 14.26 3.77 -2.08
C ARG A 73 15.39 4.62 -2.66
N THR A 74 15.28 5.07 -3.92
CA THR A 74 16.34 5.85 -4.58
C THR A 74 16.34 7.34 -4.21
N GLU A 75 15.24 7.87 -3.66
CA GLU A 75 15.18 9.25 -3.14
C GLU A 75 15.98 9.45 -1.83
N TYR A 76 16.50 8.37 -1.22
CA TYR A 76 17.34 8.42 -0.02
C TYR A 76 18.86 8.40 -0.28
N SER A 77 19.32 8.63 -1.52
CA SER A 77 20.76 8.65 -1.86
C SER A 77 21.36 10.05 -1.99
#